data_AF-A0A7X7H7L1-F1
#
_entry.id   AF-A0A7X7H7L1-F1
#
_cell.length_a   1.000
_cell.length_b   1.000
_cell.length_c   1.000
_cell.angle_alpha   90.00
_cell.angle_beta   90.00
_cell.angle_gamma   90.00
#
_symmetry.space_group_name_H-M   'P 1'
#
loop_
_entity.id
_entity.type
_entity.pdbx_description
1 polymer ?
#
loop_
_entity_poly.entity_id
_entity_poly.type
_entity_poly.pdbx_seq_one_letter_code
_entity_poly.pdbx_strand_id
1 'polypeptide(L)'
;LKRCFVGQACVLKQNYSASDSLFFSNSQGMNGEASAVFAGPFTVTHHKSTLLIAGMFSFMNAGSGSNQSNHMYKLGPIHQGILERGAKTTSDSFVLWPAKVGPFSLILGRHHQHADTSNLPYSYLIEKNNTTYIAPGVNLRSVGTIRDAKKWPERDFRNDPNKLDFINFNLLSPYTIQKVLAGIDILTNLQATAGEASDIYTYQSCIITNSALKKGLKLYNMVVHKFLGNSLIKRLEHIQFKSNKEIRARLVPDLDIGTGEWVDLSGLIAPKSEIDLLISQIEKGEITKLRDINQVFGYLHANYYTIEWSWAWRKIQEYYQLDASSITSSDVISIVEKWKNSVIKLDEMIYEDAKKEFSLSFKTGFGADGNIKERMLDFESVRGAFDNNEFVVTVLKHIEDKRALGDELIARMKQVDSKNG
;
A
#
# COMPACT_ATOMS: atom_id res chain seq x y z
N LEU A 1 -7.00 29.12 10.23
CA LEU A 1 -6.93 27.83 10.99
C LEU A 1 -7.58 28.03 12.34
N LYS A 2 -8.36 27.08 12.85
CA LYS A 2 -9.04 27.16 14.15
C LYS A 2 -8.91 25.82 14.89
N ARG A 3 -8.22 25.80 16.04
CA ARG A 3 -7.95 24.55 16.81
C ARG A 3 -7.35 23.45 15.93
N CYS A 4 -6.22 23.76 15.30
CA CYS A 4 -5.50 22.82 14.47
C CYS A 4 -4.13 22.51 15.06
N PHE A 5 -3.67 21.27 14.90
CA PHE A 5 -2.26 20.90 15.05
C PHE A 5 -1.61 20.82 13.67
N VAL A 6 -0.39 21.36 13.54
CA VAL A 6 0.35 21.39 12.27
C VAL A 6 1.75 20.82 12.52
N GLY A 7 2.02 19.68 11.92
CA GLY A 7 3.26 18.92 12.04
C GLY A 7 4.40 19.42 11.16
N GLN A 8 5.52 18.69 11.17
CA GLN A 8 6.75 19.09 10.49
C GLN A 8 6.57 19.09 8.97
N ALA A 9 7.07 20.12 8.29
CA ALA A 9 6.99 20.27 6.83
C ALA A 9 5.56 20.27 6.23
N CYS A 10 4.54 20.59 7.03
CA CYS A 10 3.19 20.82 6.51
C CYS A 10 3.10 22.13 5.71
N VAL A 11 2.30 22.13 4.65
CA VAL A 11 2.06 23.33 3.82
C VAL A 11 0.56 23.58 3.70
N LEU A 12 0.03 24.52 4.49
CA LEU A 12 -1.37 24.96 4.43
C LEU A 12 -1.44 26.39 3.89
N LYS A 13 -1.84 26.58 2.63
CA LYS A 13 -1.78 27.89 1.95
C LYS A 13 -2.91 28.09 0.93
N GLN A 14 -2.91 29.22 0.23
CA GLN A 14 -3.82 29.49 -0.90
C GLN A 14 -5.30 29.26 -0.55
N ASN A 15 -5.83 30.06 0.38
CA ASN A 15 -7.22 30.00 0.86
C ASN A 15 -7.64 28.65 1.47
N TYR A 16 -6.69 27.83 1.92
CA TYR A 16 -7.01 26.63 2.67
C TYR A 16 -7.52 26.99 4.08
N SER A 17 -8.75 26.57 4.40
CA SER A 17 -9.33 26.71 5.73
C SER A 17 -9.29 25.37 6.46
N ALA A 18 -9.09 25.41 7.77
CA ALA A 18 -9.20 24.20 8.59
C ALA A 18 -9.72 24.51 9.99
N SER A 19 -10.56 23.63 10.53
CA SER A 19 -11.01 23.62 11.92
C SER A 19 -10.91 22.23 12.56
N ASP A 20 -10.56 22.18 13.84
CA ASP A 20 -10.61 20.93 14.65
C ASP A 20 -9.80 19.78 14.04
N SER A 21 -8.68 20.09 13.40
CA SER A 21 -7.97 19.14 12.53
C SER A 21 -6.50 18.99 12.92
N LEU A 22 -5.98 17.77 12.78
CA LEU A 22 -4.59 17.42 13.02
C LEU A 22 -3.92 17.11 11.69
N PHE A 23 -2.80 17.77 11.40
CA PHE A 23 -1.98 17.52 10.21
C PHE A 23 -0.60 17.02 10.63
N PHE A 24 -0.27 15.79 10.29
CA PHE A 24 1.05 15.18 10.49
C PHE A 24 1.97 15.48 9.31
N SER A 25 3.23 15.08 9.45
CA SER A 25 4.32 15.56 8.61
C SER A 25 4.10 15.49 7.11
N ASN A 26 4.61 16.49 6.39
CA ASN A 26 4.53 16.59 4.91
C ASN A 26 3.09 16.64 4.34
N SER A 27 2.06 16.86 5.17
CA SER A 27 0.70 17.09 4.69
C SER A 27 0.59 18.45 3.98
N GLN A 28 -0.23 18.52 2.92
CA GLN A 28 -0.38 19.74 2.13
C GLN A 28 -1.86 20.04 1.91
N GLY A 29 -2.24 21.29 2.18
CA GLY A 29 -3.59 21.80 1.98
C GLY A 29 -3.57 23.10 1.19
N MET A 30 -4.16 23.09 0.00
CA MET A 30 -4.33 24.26 -0.85
C MET A 30 -5.74 24.31 -1.43
N ASN A 31 -6.35 25.51 -1.48
CA ASN A 31 -7.60 25.78 -2.18
C ASN A 31 -8.83 24.93 -1.74
N GLY A 32 -8.91 24.54 -0.47
CA GLY A 32 -9.96 23.66 0.06
C GLY A 32 -10.22 23.87 1.55
N GLU A 33 -11.00 22.98 2.13
CA GLU A 33 -11.41 23.02 3.53
C GLU A 33 -11.18 21.68 4.23
N ALA A 34 -10.77 21.74 5.50
CA ALA A 34 -10.75 20.60 6.40
C ALA A 34 -11.54 20.87 7.70
N SER A 35 -12.38 19.93 8.13
CA SER A 35 -13.06 20.04 9.42
C SER A 35 -13.13 18.71 10.16
N ALA A 36 -12.65 18.67 11.42
CA ALA A 36 -12.59 17.45 12.22
C ALA A 36 -11.77 16.33 11.54
N VAL A 37 -10.61 16.67 10.97
CA VAL A 37 -9.77 15.74 10.19
C VAL A 37 -8.59 15.23 11.01
N PHE A 38 -8.35 13.93 10.95
CA PHE A 38 -7.07 13.31 11.31
C PHE A 38 -6.27 13.06 10.03
N ALA A 39 -5.38 13.98 9.67
CA ALA A 39 -4.53 13.89 8.50
C ALA A 39 -3.14 13.37 8.89
N GLY A 40 -2.93 12.06 8.76
CA GLY A 40 -1.63 11.41 8.81
C GLY A 40 -0.67 11.96 7.73
N PRO A 41 0.62 11.57 7.77
CA PRO A 41 1.64 12.10 6.89
C PRO A 41 1.26 12.03 5.43
N PHE A 42 1.70 13.02 4.65
CA PHE A 42 1.43 13.10 3.21
C PHE A 42 -0.07 13.06 2.86
N THR A 43 -0.94 13.58 3.71
CA THR A 43 -2.32 13.89 3.32
C THR A 43 -2.32 15.16 2.48
N VAL A 44 -2.68 15.04 1.20
CA VAL A 44 -2.48 16.09 0.21
C VAL A 44 -3.79 16.46 -0.46
N THR A 45 -4.05 17.76 -0.47
CA THR A 45 -5.02 18.41 -1.34
C THR A 45 -4.41 19.67 -1.97
N HIS A 46 -4.44 19.74 -3.31
CA HIS A 46 -3.92 20.87 -4.08
C HIS A 46 -5.00 21.66 -4.81
N HIS A 47 -6.11 21.00 -5.12
CA HIS A 47 -7.10 21.47 -6.07
C HIS A 47 -8.20 22.30 -5.40
N LYS A 48 -8.83 23.17 -6.20
CA LYS A 48 -9.99 23.96 -5.76
C LYS A 48 -11.16 23.05 -5.36
N SER A 49 -11.91 23.52 -4.36
CA SER A 49 -13.17 22.94 -3.91
C SER A 49 -13.06 21.52 -3.34
N THR A 50 -11.91 21.20 -2.72
CA THR A 50 -11.79 19.97 -1.93
C THR A 50 -12.31 20.20 -0.52
N LEU A 51 -13.09 19.24 -0.01
CA LEU A 51 -13.54 19.18 1.37
C LEU A 51 -13.04 17.87 1.97
N LEU A 52 -12.31 17.96 3.09
CA LEU A 52 -11.96 16.83 3.95
C LEU A 52 -12.72 16.99 5.27
N ILE A 53 -13.63 16.09 5.61
CA ILE A 53 -14.39 16.22 6.86
C ILE A 53 -14.47 14.92 7.65
N ALA A 54 -14.50 15.04 8.98
CA ALA A 54 -14.81 13.95 9.92
C ALA A 54 -14.16 12.63 9.51
N GLY A 55 -12.85 12.64 9.25
CA GLY A 55 -12.21 11.53 8.58
C GLY A 55 -10.75 11.36 8.96
N MET A 56 -10.30 10.11 8.91
CA MET A 56 -8.89 9.73 9.03
C MET A 56 -8.32 9.48 7.64
N PHE A 57 -7.20 10.13 7.33
CA PHE A 57 -6.49 10.03 6.06
C PHE A 57 -5.00 9.84 6.33
N SER A 58 -4.30 9.11 5.47
CA SER A 58 -2.86 8.96 5.55
C SER A 58 -2.31 8.71 4.15
N PHE A 59 -1.23 9.38 3.76
CA PHE A 59 -0.67 9.33 2.41
C PHE A 59 -1.70 9.57 1.29
N MET A 60 -2.76 10.30 1.63
CA MET A 60 -3.93 10.46 0.78
C MET A 60 -3.68 11.52 -0.27
N ASN A 61 -4.21 11.32 -1.47
CA ASN A 61 -4.22 12.34 -2.51
C ASN A 61 -5.67 12.63 -2.93
N ALA A 62 -6.12 13.86 -2.64
CA ALA A 62 -7.46 14.33 -2.97
C ALA A 62 -7.51 14.90 -4.40
N GLY A 63 -8.26 14.27 -5.29
CA GLY A 63 -8.59 14.83 -6.60
C GLY A 63 -9.40 16.13 -6.51
N SER A 64 -9.45 16.90 -7.59
CA SER A 64 -10.22 18.16 -7.66
C SER A 64 -11.70 17.93 -7.36
N GLY A 65 -12.32 18.78 -6.54
CA GLY A 65 -13.74 18.61 -6.19
C GLY A 65 -14.04 17.39 -5.31
N SER A 66 -13.02 16.74 -4.72
CA SER A 66 -13.25 15.65 -3.76
C SER A 66 -14.06 16.17 -2.57
N ASN A 67 -15.17 15.52 -2.29
CA ASN A 67 -16.11 15.96 -1.27
C ASN A 67 -16.62 14.77 -0.46
N GLN A 68 -16.98 14.98 0.80
CA GLN A 68 -17.57 13.94 1.64
C GLN A 68 -18.71 14.54 2.46
N SER A 69 -19.62 13.69 2.92
CA SER A 69 -20.70 14.08 3.82
C SER A 69 -20.74 13.16 5.01
N ASN A 70 -20.81 13.74 6.21
CA ASN A 70 -21.08 13.05 7.46
C ASN A 70 -22.49 13.33 7.97
N HIS A 71 -23.34 13.98 7.16
CA HIS A 71 -24.66 14.44 7.56
C HIS A 71 -25.66 13.29 7.57
N MET A 72 -25.64 12.49 8.64
CA MET A 72 -26.56 11.39 8.85
C MET A 72 -27.43 11.61 10.09
N TYR A 73 -28.74 11.51 9.91
CA TYR A 73 -29.75 11.60 10.97
C TYR A 73 -29.79 10.34 11.85
N LYS A 74 -28.67 9.96 12.48
CA LYS A 74 -28.60 8.86 13.45
C LYS A 74 -28.01 9.33 14.78
N LEU A 75 -28.51 8.75 15.88
CA LEU A 75 -28.00 8.97 17.24
C LEU A 75 -26.57 8.39 17.37
N GLY A 76 -25.67 9.16 17.99
CA GLY A 76 -24.29 8.75 18.29
C GLY A 76 -23.22 9.33 17.35
N PRO A 77 -21.94 9.33 17.76
CA PRO A 77 -20.84 9.99 17.03
C PRO A 77 -20.22 9.14 15.89
N ILE A 78 -20.86 8.06 15.43
CA ILE A 78 -20.29 7.11 14.44
C ILE A 78 -20.58 7.59 13.02
N HIS A 79 -19.98 8.72 12.65
CA HIS A 79 -20.15 9.37 11.35
C HIS A 79 -18.80 9.67 10.67
N GLN A 80 -17.74 8.97 11.08
CA GLN A 80 -16.40 9.20 10.52
C GLN A 80 -16.09 8.30 9.31
N GLY A 81 -15.33 8.86 8.36
CA GLY A 81 -14.69 8.12 7.28
C GLY A 81 -13.29 7.67 7.65
N ILE A 82 -12.84 6.53 7.12
CA ILE A 82 -11.44 6.09 7.22
C ILE A 82 -10.95 5.77 5.81
N LEU A 83 -10.08 6.62 5.29
CA LEU A 83 -9.32 6.36 4.07
C LEU A 83 -7.92 5.96 4.50
N GLU A 84 -7.68 4.65 4.51
CA GLU A 84 -6.39 4.11 4.94
C GLU A 84 -5.25 4.54 4.00
N ARG A 85 -4.01 4.33 4.47
CA ARG A 85 -2.76 4.71 3.80
C ARG A 85 -2.81 4.64 2.28
N GLY A 86 -2.50 5.74 1.62
CA GLY A 86 -2.29 5.78 0.17
C GLY A 86 -3.57 5.76 -0.65
N ALA A 87 -4.75 5.82 -0.01
CA ALA A 87 -6.01 5.95 -0.71
C ALA A 87 -6.09 7.25 -1.51
N LYS A 88 -6.75 7.21 -2.66
CA LYS A 88 -6.86 8.36 -3.56
C LYS A 88 -8.29 8.53 -4.03
N THR A 89 -8.67 9.78 -4.28
CA THR A 89 -9.92 10.11 -4.97
C THR A 89 -9.61 10.69 -6.33
N THR A 90 -10.39 10.34 -7.35
CA THR A 90 -10.36 11.05 -8.63
C THR A 90 -11.07 12.39 -8.53
N SER A 91 -11.01 13.19 -9.59
CA SER A 91 -11.81 14.42 -9.66
C SER A 91 -13.31 14.12 -9.52
N ASP A 92 -14.04 15.05 -8.88
CA ASP A 92 -15.48 14.99 -8.57
C ASP A 92 -15.91 13.73 -7.80
N SER A 93 -15.01 13.17 -6.98
CA SER A 93 -15.36 12.04 -6.12
C SER A 93 -16.17 12.49 -4.92
N PHE A 94 -17.19 11.70 -4.57
CA PHE A 94 -17.98 11.89 -3.36
C PHE A 94 -18.01 10.62 -2.53
N VAL A 95 -17.91 10.73 -1.20
CA VAL A 95 -18.10 9.58 -0.29
C VAL A 95 -19.00 9.97 0.89
N LEU A 96 -20.01 9.15 1.15
CA LEU A 96 -20.90 9.30 2.30
C LEU A 96 -20.36 8.52 3.51
N TRP A 97 -20.12 9.21 4.62
CA TRP A 97 -19.71 8.62 5.89
C TRP A 97 -20.87 7.99 6.66
N PRO A 98 -20.61 6.95 7.48
CA PRO A 98 -19.31 6.30 7.68
C PRO A 98 -18.97 5.38 6.51
N ALA A 99 -17.68 5.31 6.16
CA ALA A 99 -17.16 4.35 5.19
C ALA A 99 -15.68 4.08 5.49
N LYS A 100 -15.19 2.89 5.14
CA LYS A 100 -13.78 2.52 5.26
C LYS A 100 -13.23 2.04 3.92
N VAL A 101 -12.12 2.64 3.52
CA VAL A 101 -11.45 2.35 2.26
C VAL A 101 -10.09 1.76 2.55
N GLY A 102 -9.84 0.56 2.01
CA GLY A 102 -8.60 -0.17 2.24
C GLY A 102 -7.36 0.54 1.65
N PRO A 103 -6.15 0.22 2.13
CA PRO A 103 -4.91 0.89 1.77
C PRO A 103 -4.69 0.91 0.28
N PHE A 104 -4.15 2.01 -0.23
CA PHE A 104 -3.79 2.20 -1.63
C PHE A 104 -4.95 1.98 -2.60
N SER A 105 -6.19 2.16 -2.18
CA SER A 105 -7.35 2.03 -3.06
C SER A 105 -7.66 3.36 -3.77
N LEU A 106 -8.19 3.27 -4.98
CA LEU A 106 -8.63 4.43 -5.77
C LEU A 106 -10.15 4.50 -5.76
N ILE A 107 -10.69 5.68 -5.47
CA ILE A 107 -12.12 5.97 -5.43
C ILE A 107 -12.46 6.77 -6.69
N LEU A 108 -13.38 6.23 -7.51
CA LEU A 108 -13.82 6.81 -8.77
C LEU A 108 -15.33 7.05 -8.73
N GLY A 109 -15.71 8.33 -8.67
CA GLY A 109 -17.10 8.76 -8.72
C GLY A 109 -17.74 8.92 -7.33
N ARG A 110 -19.07 8.78 -7.26
CA ARG A 110 -19.89 9.23 -6.12
C ARG A 110 -20.50 8.05 -5.36
N HIS A 111 -19.91 7.72 -4.22
CA HIS A 111 -20.25 6.58 -3.40
C HIS A 111 -21.18 6.99 -2.25
N HIS A 112 -22.42 6.53 -2.31
CA HIS A 112 -23.46 6.86 -1.32
C HIS A 112 -23.70 5.72 -0.32
N GLN A 113 -23.02 4.58 -0.49
CA GLN A 113 -23.09 3.46 0.44
C GLN A 113 -22.00 3.57 1.52
N HIS A 114 -22.31 3.04 2.70
CA HIS A 114 -21.40 2.95 3.85
C HIS A 114 -20.48 1.73 3.76
N ALA A 115 -19.73 1.62 2.67
CA ALA A 115 -18.92 0.45 2.39
C ALA A 115 -17.72 0.32 3.35
N ASP A 116 -17.45 -0.90 3.83
CA ASP A 116 -16.21 -1.26 4.50
C ASP A 116 -15.38 -2.18 3.59
N THR A 117 -14.41 -1.59 2.92
CA THR A 117 -13.49 -2.27 1.99
C THR A 117 -12.08 -2.38 2.57
N SER A 118 -11.93 -2.22 3.89
CA SER A 118 -10.63 -2.19 4.59
C SER A 118 -9.77 -3.44 4.38
N ASN A 119 -10.40 -4.60 4.15
CA ASN A 119 -9.75 -5.89 3.86
C ASN A 119 -9.66 -6.21 2.35
N LEU A 120 -9.92 -5.24 1.48
CA LEU A 120 -9.69 -5.33 0.04
C LEU A 120 -8.72 -4.22 -0.40
N PRO A 121 -7.43 -4.29 0.00
CA PRO A 121 -6.44 -3.27 -0.33
C PRO A 121 -6.15 -3.20 -1.84
N TYR A 122 -5.59 -2.08 -2.29
CA TYR A 122 -5.22 -1.82 -3.69
C TYR A 122 -6.40 -1.96 -4.67
N SER A 123 -7.62 -1.70 -4.21
CA SER A 123 -8.83 -1.85 -5.01
C SER A 123 -9.15 -0.58 -5.78
N TYR A 124 -9.88 -0.71 -6.88
CA TYR A 124 -10.64 0.41 -7.44
C TYR A 124 -12.09 0.31 -6.95
N LEU A 125 -12.60 1.38 -6.38
CA LEU A 125 -14.03 1.58 -6.10
C LEU A 125 -14.59 2.43 -7.23
N ILE A 126 -15.50 1.86 -8.01
CA ILE A 126 -16.03 2.47 -9.23
C ILE A 126 -17.52 2.67 -9.04
N GLU A 127 -17.97 3.91 -9.05
CA GLU A 127 -19.39 4.22 -9.16
C GLU A 127 -19.90 3.85 -10.55
N LYS A 128 -20.99 3.08 -10.58
CA LYS A 128 -21.77 2.81 -11.79
C LYS A 128 -23.23 2.67 -11.42
N ASN A 129 -24.08 3.50 -12.01
CA ASN A 129 -25.53 3.50 -11.80
C ASN A 129 -25.89 3.59 -10.30
N ASN A 130 -25.28 4.54 -9.58
CA ASN A 130 -25.42 4.76 -8.14
C ASN A 130 -24.99 3.56 -7.26
N THR A 131 -24.26 2.60 -7.83
CA THR A 131 -23.76 1.42 -7.10
C THR A 131 -22.24 1.40 -7.11
N THR A 132 -21.65 0.96 -6.00
CA THR A 132 -20.20 0.81 -5.89
C THR A 132 -19.76 -0.57 -6.37
N TYR A 133 -18.95 -0.59 -7.44
CA TYR A 133 -18.26 -1.78 -7.92
C TYR A 133 -16.83 -1.82 -7.38
N ILE A 134 -16.36 -2.98 -6.95
CA ILE A 134 -14.99 -3.18 -6.49
C ILE A 134 -14.23 -4.00 -7.53
N ALA A 135 -13.04 -3.51 -7.90
CA ALA A 135 -12.06 -4.28 -8.65
C ALA A 135 -10.84 -4.55 -7.73
N PRO A 136 -10.81 -5.70 -7.03
CA PRO A 136 -9.80 -5.97 -6.02
C PRO A 136 -8.38 -6.06 -6.60
N GLY A 137 -7.41 -5.50 -5.88
CA GLY A 137 -5.98 -5.62 -6.20
C GLY A 137 -5.51 -4.93 -7.49
N VAL A 138 -6.40 -4.30 -8.27
CA VAL A 138 -6.05 -3.70 -9.56
C VAL A 138 -4.98 -2.63 -9.44
N ASN A 139 -4.91 -1.92 -8.32
CA ASN A 139 -3.95 -0.84 -8.12
C ASN A 139 -2.50 -1.35 -7.88
N LEU A 140 -2.30 -2.65 -7.63
CA LEU A 140 -0.97 -3.28 -7.49
C LEU A 140 -0.11 -3.18 -8.75
N ARG A 141 -0.76 -3.04 -9.90
CA ARG A 141 -0.11 -2.95 -11.22
C ARG A 141 -0.18 -1.55 -11.84
N SER A 142 -0.58 -0.53 -11.07
CA SER A 142 -0.68 0.83 -11.58
C SER A 142 0.66 1.55 -11.51
N VAL A 143 1.08 2.15 -12.63
CA VAL A 143 2.25 3.06 -12.67
C VAL A 143 2.10 4.22 -11.69
N GLY A 144 0.90 4.78 -11.53
CA GLY A 144 0.63 5.88 -10.62
C GLY A 144 0.90 5.54 -9.15
N THR A 145 0.60 4.30 -8.74
CA THR A 145 0.84 3.83 -7.37
C THR A 145 2.32 3.65 -7.09
N ILE A 146 3.07 3.06 -8.02
CA ILE A 146 4.53 2.91 -7.90
C ILE A 146 5.22 4.28 -7.86
N ARG A 147 4.80 5.22 -8.72
CA ARG A 147 5.35 6.58 -8.75
C ARG A 147 5.09 7.33 -7.45
N ASP A 148 3.90 7.23 -6.89
CA ASP A 148 3.59 7.94 -5.64
C ASP A 148 4.35 7.36 -4.45
N ALA A 149 4.50 6.02 -4.38
CA ALA A 149 5.33 5.38 -3.37
C ALA A 149 6.80 5.84 -3.41
N LYS A 150 7.37 6.04 -4.61
CA LYS A 150 8.73 6.56 -4.79
C LYS A 150 8.86 8.04 -4.43
N LYS A 151 7.84 8.85 -4.73
CA LYS A 151 7.85 10.30 -4.46
C LYS A 151 7.83 10.65 -2.97
N TRP A 152 7.19 9.86 -2.12
CA TRP A 152 7.06 10.22 -0.70
C TRP A 152 8.40 10.41 0.03
N PRO A 153 9.37 9.48 -0.04
CA PRO A 153 10.68 9.71 0.58
C PRO A 153 11.44 10.88 -0.06
N GLU A 154 11.34 11.08 -1.38
CA GLU A 154 11.95 12.23 -2.08
C GLU A 154 11.32 13.57 -1.68
N ARG A 155 10.07 13.54 -1.19
CA ARG A 155 9.29 14.70 -0.75
C ARG A 155 9.15 14.78 0.77
N ASP A 156 9.96 14.04 1.51
CA ASP A 156 10.08 14.23 2.96
C ASP A 156 10.93 15.47 3.24
N PHE A 157 10.27 16.62 3.35
CA PHE A 157 10.93 17.92 3.54
C PHE A 157 11.16 18.27 5.02
N ARG A 158 11.13 17.27 5.90
CA ARG A 158 11.50 17.45 7.30
C ARG A 158 13.01 17.61 7.43
N ASN A 159 13.43 18.87 7.56
CA ASN A 159 14.83 19.25 7.73
C ASN A 159 15.28 19.31 9.19
N ASP A 160 14.35 19.23 10.14
CA ASP A 160 14.68 19.17 11.57
C ASP A 160 15.40 17.85 11.88
N PRO A 161 16.55 17.88 12.59
CA PRO A 161 17.24 16.65 12.98
C PRO A 161 16.40 15.76 13.91
N ASN A 162 15.49 16.36 14.69
CA ASN A 162 14.57 15.65 15.56
C ASN A 162 13.23 15.44 14.83
N LYS A 163 13.14 14.32 14.09
CA LYS A 163 11.92 13.91 13.40
C LYS A 163 10.98 13.21 14.39
N LEU A 164 9.84 13.82 14.67
CA LEU A 164 8.89 13.31 15.68
C LEU A 164 7.98 12.20 15.14
N ASP A 165 7.62 12.28 13.86
CA ASP A 165 6.79 11.28 13.20
C ASP A 165 7.67 10.15 12.65
N PHE A 166 7.48 8.92 13.11
CA PHE A 166 8.13 7.76 12.49
C PHE A 166 7.32 7.29 11.30
N ILE A 167 7.95 7.24 10.11
CA ILE A 167 7.25 7.02 8.84
C ILE A 167 7.90 5.85 8.10
N ASN A 168 7.12 4.80 7.85
CA ASN A 168 7.47 3.75 6.89
C ASN A 168 6.97 4.17 5.50
N PHE A 169 7.77 3.99 4.45
CA PHE A 169 7.38 4.32 3.07
C PHE A 169 7.02 3.08 2.24
N ASN A 170 7.03 1.91 2.86
CA ASN A 170 6.85 0.63 2.20
C ASN A 170 5.45 0.55 1.56
N LEU A 171 5.43 0.25 0.26
CA LEU A 171 4.19 -0.05 -0.46
C LEU A 171 3.60 -1.38 0.03
N LEU A 172 4.45 -2.40 0.18
CA LEU A 172 4.12 -3.71 0.72
C LEU A 172 4.74 -3.84 2.11
N SER A 173 3.95 -4.25 3.09
CA SER A 173 4.35 -4.38 4.50
C SER A 173 3.51 -5.47 5.16
N PRO A 174 3.87 -5.94 6.37
CA PRO A 174 2.99 -6.82 7.14
C PRO A 174 1.55 -6.30 7.23
N TYR A 175 1.38 -5.00 7.47
CA TYR A 175 0.07 -4.34 7.54
C TYR A 175 -0.76 -4.48 6.25
N THR A 176 -0.14 -4.30 5.08
CA THR A 176 -0.89 -4.40 3.82
C THR A 176 -1.07 -5.84 3.38
N ILE A 177 -0.07 -6.70 3.61
CA ILE A 177 -0.13 -8.11 3.19
C ILE A 177 -1.08 -8.92 4.07
N GLN A 178 -1.22 -8.63 5.37
CA GLN A 178 -2.24 -9.28 6.19
C GLN A 178 -3.66 -8.99 5.65
N LYS A 179 -3.91 -7.77 5.17
CA LYS A 179 -5.19 -7.37 4.56
C LYS A 179 -5.36 -8.02 3.19
N VAL A 180 -4.28 -8.20 2.42
CA VAL A 180 -4.31 -8.99 1.17
C VAL A 180 -4.70 -10.44 1.46
N LEU A 181 -4.12 -11.07 2.48
CA LEU A 181 -4.46 -12.44 2.89
C LEU A 181 -5.93 -12.54 3.29
N ALA A 182 -6.43 -11.63 4.14
CA ALA A 182 -7.84 -11.56 4.47
C ALA A 182 -8.73 -11.34 3.23
N GLY A 183 -8.26 -10.55 2.26
CA GLY A 183 -8.92 -10.36 0.97
C GLY A 183 -9.01 -11.64 0.14
N ILE A 184 -7.97 -12.48 0.15
CA ILE A 184 -8.01 -13.81 -0.50
C ILE A 184 -9.09 -14.67 0.14
N ASP A 185 -9.16 -14.71 1.47
CA ASP A 185 -10.18 -15.48 2.20
C ASP A 185 -11.59 -14.98 1.88
N ILE A 186 -11.81 -13.66 1.89
CA ILE A 186 -13.08 -13.04 1.53
C ILE A 186 -13.51 -13.43 0.11
N LEU A 187 -12.63 -13.26 -0.88
CA LEU A 187 -12.97 -13.54 -2.28
C LEU A 187 -13.23 -15.03 -2.51
N THR A 188 -12.46 -15.90 -1.87
CA THR A 188 -12.64 -17.35 -1.93
C THR A 188 -13.97 -17.77 -1.31
N ASN A 189 -14.32 -17.20 -0.15
CA ASN A 189 -15.59 -17.50 0.54
C ASN A 189 -16.81 -16.99 -0.23
N LEU A 190 -16.71 -15.80 -0.86
CA LEU A 190 -17.77 -15.29 -1.75
C LEU A 190 -17.99 -16.24 -2.93
N GLN A 191 -16.91 -16.73 -3.53
CA GLN A 191 -16.96 -17.68 -4.63
C GLN A 191 -17.56 -19.02 -4.21
N ALA A 192 -17.19 -19.54 -3.03
CA ALA A 192 -17.72 -20.78 -2.49
C ALA A 192 -19.22 -20.68 -2.13
N THR A 193 -19.66 -19.55 -1.58
CA THR A 193 -21.04 -19.36 -1.09
C THR A 193 -22.03 -19.08 -2.22
N ALA A 194 -21.68 -18.20 -3.16
CA ALA A 194 -22.57 -17.84 -4.27
C ALA A 194 -22.39 -18.71 -5.53
N GLY A 195 -21.34 -19.55 -5.57
CA GLY A 195 -20.99 -20.40 -6.69
C GLY A 195 -20.01 -19.74 -7.68
N GLU A 196 -19.16 -20.56 -8.30
CA GLU A 196 -18.10 -20.08 -9.22
C GLU A 196 -18.63 -19.48 -10.53
N ALA A 197 -19.86 -19.85 -10.91
CA ALA A 197 -20.54 -19.40 -12.11
C ALA A 197 -21.39 -18.12 -11.88
N SER A 198 -21.45 -17.59 -10.66
CA SER A 198 -22.17 -16.34 -10.40
C SER A 198 -21.53 -15.17 -11.15
N ASP A 199 -22.32 -14.40 -11.89
CA ASP A 199 -21.86 -13.22 -12.62
C ASP A 199 -21.38 -12.10 -11.69
N ILE A 200 -22.00 -12.01 -10.51
CA ILE A 200 -21.73 -10.98 -9.50
C ILE A 200 -21.70 -11.57 -8.08
N TYR A 201 -20.93 -10.92 -7.23
CA TYR A 201 -20.83 -11.19 -5.81
C TYR A 201 -21.15 -9.89 -5.05
N THR A 202 -21.85 -9.98 -3.93
CA THR A 202 -22.15 -8.84 -3.07
C THR A 202 -21.25 -8.88 -1.83
N TYR A 203 -20.67 -7.74 -1.49
CA TYR A 203 -19.81 -7.60 -0.31
C TYR A 203 -19.95 -6.20 0.26
N GLN A 204 -20.40 -6.07 1.52
CA GLN A 204 -20.51 -4.78 2.22
C GLN A 204 -21.22 -3.70 1.39
N SER A 205 -22.41 -4.03 0.86
CA SER A 205 -23.22 -3.15 -0.02
C SER A 205 -22.54 -2.73 -1.33
N CYS A 206 -21.49 -3.44 -1.74
CA CYS A 206 -20.79 -3.26 -3.01
C CYS A 206 -20.93 -4.50 -3.90
N ILE A 207 -20.62 -4.34 -5.19
CA ILE A 207 -20.66 -5.42 -6.20
C ILE A 207 -19.23 -5.76 -6.67
N ILE A 208 -18.93 -7.05 -6.78
CA ILE A 208 -17.72 -7.58 -7.41
C ILE A 208 -18.16 -8.46 -8.58
N THR A 209 -17.72 -8.18 -9.80
CA THR A 209 -18.02 -9.08 -10.94
C THR A 209 -17.17 -10.34 -10.88
N ASN A 210 -17.63 -11.43 -11.49
CA ASN A 210 -16.86 -12.69 -11.57
C ASN A 210 -15.44 -12.48 -12.10
N SER A 211 -15.34 -11.70 -13.18
CA SER A 211 -14.05 -11.38 -13.79
C SER A 211 -13.13 -10.58 -12.86
N ALA A 212 -13.70 -9.65 -12.07
CA ALA A 212 -12.95 -8.84 -11.11
C ALA A 212 -12.48 -9.69 -9.92
N LEU A 213 -13.33 -10.58 -9.41
CA LEU A 213 -12.99 -11.50 -8.33
C LEU A 213 -11.82 -12.41 -8.72
N LYS A 214 -11.91 -13.09 -9.87
CA LYS A 214 -10.85 -13.99 -10.37
C LYS A 214 -9.53 -13.26 -10.60
N LYS A 215 -9.58 -12.05 -11.16
CA LYS A 215 -8.39 -11.19 -11.33
C LYS A 215 -7.81 -10.75 -9.98
N GLY A 216 -8.67 -10.39 -9.04
CA GLY A 216 -8.31 -10.01 -7.68
C GLY A 216 -7.55 -11.12 -6.95
N LEU A 217 -8.09 -12.34 -6.95
CA LEU A 217 -7.42 -13.52 -6.40
C LEU A 217 -6.04 -13.74 -7.01
N LYS A 218 -5.90 -13.63 -8.34
CA LYS A 218 -4.62 -13.75 -9.03
C LYS A 218 -3.62 -12.68 -8.58
N LEU A 219 -4.05 -11.41 -8.53
CA LEU A 219 -3.20 -10.28 -8.12
C LEU A 219 -2.76 -10.39 -6.66
N TYR A 220 -3.67 -10.78 -5.78
CA TYR A 220 -3.38 -10.98 -4.36
C TYR A 220 -2.39 -12.12 -4.12
N ASN A 221 -2.55 -13.27 -4.77
CA ASN A 221 -1.57 -14.36 -4.65
C ASN A 221 -0.19 -13.95 -5.19
N MET A 222 -0.12 -13.22 -6.31
CA MET A 222 1.16 -12.72 -6.84
C MET A 222 1.86 -11.77 -5.86
N VAL A 223 1.13 -10.85 -5.22
CA VAL A 223 1.76 -9.91 -4.27
C VAL A 223 2.18 -10.59 -2.97
N VAL A 224 1.46 -11.62 -2.52
CA VAL A 224 1.89 -12.46 -1.37
C VAL A 224 3.22 -13.15 -1.70
N HIS A 225 3.33 -13.80 -2.86
CA HIS A 225 4.59 -14.39 -3.31
C HIS A 225 5.72 -13.34 -3.42
N LYS A 226 5.42 -12.15 -3.97
CA LYS A 226 6.39 -11.05 -4.08
C LYS A 226 6.91 -10.61 -2.71
N PHE A 227 6.03 -10.40 -1.72
CA PHE A 227 6.43 -9.92 -0.41
C PHE A 227 7.17 -10.98 0.41
N LEU A 228 6.57 -12.18 0.56
CA LEU A 228 7.16 -13.25 1.37
C LEU A 228 8.48 -13.75 0.77
N GLY A 229 8.53 -13.92 -0.55
CA GLY A 229 9.76 -14.31 -1.24
C GLY A 229 10.86 -13.24 -1.14
N ASN A 230 10.52 -11.94 -1.22
CA ASN A 230 11.51 -10.89 -1.04
C ASN A 230 12.07 -10.88 0.40
N SER A 231 11.21 -11.12 1.39
CA SER A 231 11.63 -11.25 2.80
C SER A 231 12.59 -12.42 2.99
N LEU A 232 12.27 -13.59 2.40
CA LEU A 232 13.13 -14.77 2.43
C LEU A 232 14.48 -14.54 1.74
N ILE A 233 14.47 -13.94 0.54
CA ILE A 233 15.69 -13.60 -0.19
C ILE A 233 16.56 -12.66 0.62
N LYS A 234 15.98 -11.61 1.21
CA LYS A 234 16.68 -10.67 2.10
C LYS A 234 17.24 -11.36 3.35
N ARG A 235 16.56 -12.36 3.90
CA ARG A 235 17.11 -13.15 5.01
C ARG A 235 18.34 -13.94 4.59
N LEU A 236 18.34 -14.50 3.39
CA LEU A 236 19.37 -15.43 2.90
C LEU A 236 20.45 -14.76 2.03
N GLU A 237 20.37 -13.46 1.77
CA GLU A 237 21.32 -12.76 0.89
C GLU A 237 22.74 -12.76 1.48
N HIS A 238 23.73 -12.84 0.59
CA HIS A 238 25.17 -12.78 0.93
C HIS A 238 25.70 -13.88 1.87
N ILE A 239 24.92 -14.94 2.14
CA ILE A 239 25.35 -16.06 2.99
C ILE A 239 25.53 -17.33 2.14
N GLN A 240 26.68 -17.99 2.30
CA GLN A 240 26.91 -19.32 1.72
C GLN A 240 26.53 -20.38 2.73
N PHE A 241 25.75 -21.36 2.30
CA PHE A 241 25.31 -22.47 3.13
C PHE A 241 25.99 -23.76 2.67
N LYS A 242 26.30 -24.63 3.62
CA LYS A 242 26.89 -25.96 3.37
C LYS A 242 25.88 -27.09 3.54
N SER A 243 24.79 -26.84 4.27
CA SER A 243 23.77 -27.86 4.57
C SER A 243 22.41 -27.23 4.84
N ASN A 244 21.36 -28.05 4.77
CA ASN A 244 20.00 -27.65 5.18
C ASN A 244 19.93 -27.19 6.65
N LYS A 245 20.82 -27.70 7.52
CA LYS A 245 20.88 -27.29 8.93
C LYS A 245 21.27 -25.82 9.08
N GLU A 246 22.22 -25.34 8.29
CA GLU A 246 22.64 -23.93 8.32
C GLU A 246 21.55 -23.00 7.78
N ILE A 247 20.80 -23.44 6.76
CA ILE A 247 19.63 -22.71 6.25
C ILE A 247 18.59 -22.57 7.37
N ARG A 248 18.22 -23.67 8.04
CA ARG A 248 17.25 -23.64 9.14
C ARG A 248 17.70 -22.73 10.28
N ALA A 249 18.97 -22.80 10.67
CA ALA A 249 19.52 -21.93 11.71
C ALA A 249 19.39 -20.45 11.35
N ARG A 250 19.59 -20.09 10.07
CA ARG A 250 19.44 -18.71 9.59
C ARG A 250 17.98 -18.26 9.52
N LEU A 251 17.03 -19.16 9.31
CA LEU A 251 15.61 -18.83 9.21
C LEU A 251 14.96 -18.54 10.56
N VAL A 252 15.57 -18.97 11.67
CA VAL A 252 15.11 -18.62 13.03
C VAL A 252 15.03 -17.09 13.16
N PRO A 253 13.90 -16.52 13.62
CA PRO A 253 13.78 -15.08 13.87
C PRO A 253 14.76 -14.59 14.94
N ASP A 254 15.22 -13.33 14.82
CA ASP A 254 16.16 -12.74 15.78
C ASP A 254 15.44 -12.20 17.04
N LEU A 255 14.14 -11.93 16.93
CA LEU A 255 13.30 -11.35 17.97
C LEU A 255 12.00 -12.15 18.10
N ASP A 256 11.53 -12.30 19.34
CA ASP A 256 10.25 -12.97 19.65
C ASP A 256 9.03 -12.06 19.45
N ILE A 257 9.26 -10.77 19.18
CA ILE A 257 8.21 -9.80 18.84
C ILE A 257 7.95 -9.75 17.33
N GLY A 258 6.86 -9.12 16.92
CA GLY A 258 6.52 -8.94 15.50
C GLY A 258 5.56 -9.96 14.94
N THR A 259 5.19 -10.97 15.71
CA THR A 259 4.16 -11.92 15.28
C THR A 259 2.75 -11.32 15.49
N GLY A 260 1.76 -11.81 14.74
CA GLY A 260 0.36 -11.43 14.93
C GLY A 260 -0.09 -10.36 13.95
N GLU A 261 -1.01 -9.51 14.39
CA GLU A 261 -1.51 -8.40 13.61
C GLU A 261 -0.53 -7.23 13.63
N TRP A 262 -0.45 -6.51 12.52
CA TRP A 262 0.23 -5.25 12.40
C TRP A 262 -0.78 -4.12 12.17
N VAL A 263 -0.43 -2.93 12.63
CA VAL A 263 -1.23 -1.72 12.51
C VAL A 263 -0.43 -0.60 11.87
N ASP A 264 -1.13 0.32 11.21
CA ASP A 264 -0.56 1.58 10.74
C ASP A 264 -1.02 2.71 11.66
N LEU A 265 -0.11 3.20 12.49
CA LEU A 265 -0.33 4.34 13.37
C LEU A 265 -0.13 5.66 12.63
N SER A 266 -0.80 5.79 11.48
CA SER A 266 -0.70 6.94 10.58
C SER A 266 0.75 7.30 10.24
N GLY A 267 1.53 6.34 9.74
CA GLY A 267 2.92 6.55 9.37
C GLY A 267 3.81 5.41 9.84
N LEU A 268 3.76 5.11 11.14
CA LEU A 268 4.50 4.01 11.75
C LEU A 268 3.72 2.70 11.57
N ILE A 269 4.34 1.76 10.87
CA ILE A 269 3.84 0.39 10.74
C ILE A 269 4.52 -0.44 11.82
N ALA A 270 3.73 -1.01 12.73
CA ALA A 270 4.23 -1.73 13.90
C ALA A 270 3.35 -2.94 14.26
N PRO A 271 3.89 -3.93 15.00
CA PRO A 271 3.10 -5.04 15.52
C PRO A 271 2.11 -4.52 16.57
N LYS A 272 0.86 -4.97 16.48
CA LYS A 272 -0.20 -4.55 17.40
C LYS A 272 0.12 -4.91 18.85
N SER A 273 0.79 -6.05 19.09
CA SER A 273 1.21 -6.49 20.43
C SER A 273 2.06 -5.44 21.16
N GLU A 274 3.00 -4.81 20.45
CA GLU A 274 3.90 -3.82 21.03
C GLU A 274 3.16 -2.50 21.34
N ILE A 275 2.16 -2.18 20.52
CA ILE A 275 1.31 -1.01 20.74
C ILE A 275 0.35 -1.25 21.90
N ASP A 276 -0.25 -2.44 22.00
CA ASP A 276 -1.11 -2.81 23.12
C ASP A 276 -0.32 -2.83 24.44
N LEU A 277 0.93 -3.32 24.41
CA LEU A 277 1.84 -3.26 25.55
C LEU A 277 2.11 -1.82 25.97
N LEU A 278 2.46 -0.94 25.02
CA LEU A 278 2.66 0.48 25.26
C LEU A 278 1.42 1.15 25.88
N ILE A 279 0.23 0.86 25.36
CA ILE A 279 -1.04 1.36 25.93
C ILE A 279 -1.19 0.89 27.38
N SER A 280 -0.96 -0.40 27.66
CA SER A 280 -1.05 -0.95 29.02
C SER A 280 -0.06 -0.27 29.98
N GLN A 281 1.16 0.00 29.55
CA GLN A 281 2.18 0.69 30.35
C GLN A 281 1.79 2.15 30.65
N ILE A 282 1.15 2.83 29.71
CA ILE A 282 0.60 4.18 29.92
C ILE A 282 -0.55 4.13 30.94
N GLU A 283 -1.50 3.21 30.78
CA GLU A 283 -2.66 3.07 31.66
C GLU A 283 -2.27 2.73 33.11
N LYS A 284 -1.19 1.96 33.30
CA LYS A 284 -0.61 1.65 34.62
C LYS A 284 0.23 2.77 35.22
N GLY A 285 0.49 3.84 34.47
CA GLY A 285 1.37 4.92 34.90
C GLY A 285 2.87 4.57 34.89
N GLU A 286 3.27 3.49 34.22
CA GLU A 286 4.68 3.11 34.03
C GLU A 286 5.36 4.06 33.03
N ILE A 287 4.63 4.43 31.96
CA ILE A 287 5.03 5.45 30.98
C ILE A 287 4.17 6.69 31.18
N THR A 288 4.79 7.80 31.59
CA THR A 288 4.08 9.05 31.92
C THR A 288 4.49 10.25 31.05
N LYS A 289 5.52 10.09 30.20
CA LYS A 289 6.06 11.20 29.38
C LYS A 289 5.97 10.88 27.89
N LEU A 290 5.58 11.88 27.11
CA LEU A 290 5.49 11.79 25.64
C LEU A 290 6.81 11.37 24.98
N ARG A 291 7.96 11.78 25.55
CA ARG A 291 9.27 11.39 25.03
C ARG A 291 9.52 9.88 25.12
N ASP A 292 9.01 9.23 26.18
CA ASP A 292 9.23 7.81 26.43
C ASP A 292 8.34 6.99 25.46
N ILE A 293 7.12 7.48 25.18
CA ILE A 293 6.26 6.97 24.08
C ILE A 293 6.98 7.09 22.73
N ASN A 294 7.57 8.25 22.44
CA ASN A 294 8.27 8.48 21.18
C ASN A 294 9.52 7.59 21.04
N GLN A 295 10.22 7.29 22.14
CA GLN A 295 11.33 6.33 22.14
C GLN A 295 10.88 4.92 21.75
N VAL A 296 9.72 4.46 22.22
CA VAL A 296 9.16 3.16 21.81
C VAL A 296 8.86 3.16 20.30
N PHE A 297 8.23 4.22 19.79
CA PHE A 297 8.00 4.36 18.36
C PHE A 297 9.31 4.37 17.53
N GLY A 298 10.34 5.05 18.04
CA GLY A 298 11.65 5.07 17.40
C GLY A 298 12.34 3.71 17.40
N TYR A 299 12.22 2.95 18.49
CA TYR A 299 12.72 1.58 18.55
C TYR A 299 12.03 0.68 17.52
N LEU A 300 10.70 0.72 17.44
CA LEU A 300 9.92 -0.09 16.49
C LEU A 300 10.26 0.28 15.04
N HIS A 301 10.42 1.58 14.75
CA HIS A 301 10.78 2.06 13.42
C HIS A 301 12.20 1.64 13.02
N ALA A 302 13.17 1.81 13.92
CA ALA A 302 14.57 1.46 13.67
C ALA A 302 14.79 -0.05 13.47
N ASN A 303 13.99 -0.88 14.15
CA ASN A 303 14.06 -2.34 14.07
C ASN A 303 13.03 -2.95 13.10
N TYR A 304 12.36 -2.13 12.29
CA TYR A 304 11.25 -2.56 11.44
C TYR A 304 11.54 -3.84 10.65
N TYR A 305 12.67 -3.93 9.94
CA TYR A 305 12.99 -5.10 9.11
C TYR A 305 13.31 -6.37 9.92
N THR A 306 13.90 -6.22 11.11
CA THR A 306 14.16 -7.35 12.02
C THR A 306 12.85 -7.90 12.56
N ILE A 307 11.93 -7.02 12.94
CA ILE A 307 10.59 -7.38 13.45
C ILE A 307 9.70 -7.91 12.32
N GLU A 308 9.77 -7.33 11.12
CA GLU A 308 9.09 -7.81 9.90
C GLU A 308 9.46 -9.25 9.60
N TRP A 309 10.72 -9.64 9.79
CA TRP A 309 11.17 -11.01 9.54
C TRP A 309 10.42 -12.03 10.42
N SER A 310 10.21 -11.74 11.71
CA SER A 310 9.44 -12.62 12.60
C SER A 310 8.01 -12.85 12.09
N TRP A 311 7.39 -11.81 11.51
CA TRP A 311 6.08 -11.92 10.87
C TRP A 311 6.12 -12.72 9.57
N ALA A 312 7.04 -12.34 8.67
CA ALA A 312 7.15 -12.90 7.33
C ALA A 312 7.50 -14.39 7.39
N TRP A 313 8.37 -14.80 8.31
CA TRP A 313 8.74 -16.20 8.48
C TRP A 313 7.54 -17.05 8.88
N ARG A 314 6.76 -16.60 9.87
CA ARG A 314 5.53 -17.30 10.25
C ARG A 314 4.53 -17.38 9.08
N LYS A 315 4.36 -16.30 8.32
CA LYS A 315 3.49 -16.30 7.14
C LYS A 315 4.01 -17.15 5.99
N ILE A 316 5.33 -17.30 5.82
CA ILE A 316 5.92 -18.26 4.88
C ILE A 316 5.52 -19.68 5.28
N GLN A 317 5.66 -20.05 6.55
CA GLN A 317 5.27 -21.37 7.05
C GLN A 317 3.78 -21.64 6.81
N GLU A 318 2.90 -20.71 7.21
CA GLU A 318 1.45 -20.84 7.04
C GLU A 318 1.04 -20.92 5.56
N TYR A 319 1.54 -20.00 4.72
CA TYR A 319 1.08 -19.85 3.33
C TYR A 319 1.64 -20.92 2.39
N TYR A 320 2.87 -21.38 2.62
CA TYR A 320 3.48 -22.47 1.83
C TYR A 320 3.33 -23.85 2.48
N GLN A 321 2.65 -23.94 3.63
CA GLN A 321 2.44 -25.17 4.41
C GLN A 321 3.77 -25.88 4.72
N LEU A 322 4.74 -25.11 5.24
CA LEU A 322 6.09 -25.58 5.55
C LEU A 322 6.29 -25.76 7.06
N ASP A 323 7.00 -26.82 7.40
CA ASP A 323 7.53 -27.02 8.75
C ASP A 323 8.97 -26.49 8.84
N ALA A 324 9.20 -25.60 9.80
CA ALA A 324 10.51 -24.98 10.05
C ALA A 324 11.60 -26.00 10.40
N SER A 325 11.22 -27.15 10.99
CA SER A 325 12.17 -28.18 11.39
C SER A 325 12.70 -28.98 10.20
N SER A 326 11.93 -29.07 9.12
CA SER A 326 12.19 -29.93 7.97
C SER A 326 12.51 -29.18 6.68
N ILE A 327 12.26 -27.87 6.58
CA ILE A 327 12.54 -27.07 5.37
C ILE A 327 13.96 -27.28 4.81
N THR A 328 14.05 -27.33 3.48
CA THR A 328 15.26 -27.65 2.73
C THR A 328 15.62 -26.57 1.71
N SER A 329 16.82 -26.68 1.11
CA SER A 329 17.22 -25.92 -0.08
C SER A 329 16.19 -26.00 -1.21
N SER A 330 15.59 -27.17 -1.43
CA SER A 330 14.57 -27.39 -2.46
C SER A 330 13.30 -26.57 -2.22
N ASP A 331 12.86 -26.46 -0.96
CA ASP A 331 11.71 -25.62 -0.58
C ASP A 331 12.00 -24.13 -0.82
N VAL A 332 13.21 -23.69 -0.46
CA VAL A 332 13.67 -22.32 -0.73
C VAL A 332 13.66 -22.04 -2.24
N ILE A 333 14.17 -22.95 -3.07
CA ILE A 333 14.13 -22.83 -4.55
C ILE A 333 12.69 -22.68 -5.03
N SER A 334 11.76 -23.49 -4.53
CA SER A 334 10.34 -23.44 -4.91
C SER A 334 9.69 -22.08 -4.58
N ILE A 335 9.97 -21.53 -3.40
CA ILE A 335 9.49 -20.20 -3.01
C ILE A 335 10.10 -19.12 -3.93
N VAL A 336 11.41 -19.19 -4.19
CA VAL A 336 12.14 -18.20 -4.99
C VAL A 336 11.68 -18.23 -6.45
N GLU A 337 11.35 -19.39 -7.02
CA GLU A 337 10.77 -19.48 -8.37
C GLU A 337 9.38 -18.84 -8.44
N LYS A 338 8.50 -19.12 -7.45
CA LYS A 338 7.18 -18.47 -7.35
C LYS A 338 7.31 -16.95 -7.19
N TRP A 339 8.26 -16.50 -6.39
CA TRP A 339 8.60 -15.09 -6.21
C TRP A 339 9.06 -14.46 -7.53
N LYS A 340 10.06 -15.06 -8.20
CA LYS A 340 10.66 -14.57 -9.45
C LYS A 340 9.58 -14.39 -10.52
N ASN A 341 8.76 -15.42 -10.72
CA ASN A 341 7.62 -15.38 -11.64
C ASN A 341 6.61 -14.28 -11.30
N SER A 342 6.29 -14.10 -10.01
CA SER A 342 5.30 -13.11 -9.57
C SER A 342 5.81 -11.67 -9.70
N VAL A 343 7.07 -11.43 -9.35
CA VAL A 343 7.71 -10.11 -9.47
C VAL A 343 7.80 -9.69 -10.93
N ILE A 344 8.33 -10.56 -11.79
CA ILE A 344 8.47 -10.29 -13.22
C ILE A 344 7.10 -10.00 -13.85
N LYS A 345 6.09 -10.85 -13.59
CA LYS A 345 4.74 -10.64 -14.13
C LYS A 345 4.10 -9.34 -13.64
N LEU A 346 4.29 -8.97 -12.38
CA LEU A 346 3.77 -7.71 -11.86
C LEU A 346 4.45 -6.51 -12.52
N ASP A 347 5.76 -6.57 -12.72
CA ASP A 347 6.52 -5.51 -13.36
C ASP A 347 6.20 -5.40 -14.85
N GLU A 348 5.98 -6.52 -15.56
CA GLU A 348 5.44 -6.55 -16.92
C GLU A 348 4.05 -5.91 -16.99
N MET A 349 3.16 -6.18 -16.01
CA MET A 349 1.86 -5.52 -15.95
C MET A 349 1.97 -4.01 -15.71
N ILE A 350 2.94 -3.57 -14.90
CA ILE A 350 3.23 -2.15 -14.67
C ILE A 350 3.77 -1.49 -15.95
N TYR A 351 4.65 -2.19 -16.67
CA TYR A 351 5.17 -1.75 -17.96
C TYR A 351 4.05 -1.57 -19.00
N GLU A 352 3.15 -2.55 -19.11
CA GLU A 352 2.00 -2.46 -20.01
C GLU A 352 1.00 -1.37 -19.58
N ASP A 353 0.87 -1.08 -18.29
CA ASP A 353 0.08 0.04 -17.81
C ASP A 353 0.71 1.38 -18.17
N ALA A 354 2.03 1.52 -17.98
CA ALA A 354 2.78 2.69 -18.39
C ALA A 354 2.67 2.94 -19.90
N LYS A 355 2.73 1.88 -20.72
CA LYS A 355 2.61 1.97 -22.19
C LYS A 355 1.31 2.63 -22.65
N LYS A 356 0.21 2.48 -21.90
CA LYS A 356 -1.06 3.16 -22.21
C LYS A 356 -0.93 4.69 -22.14
N GLU A 357 -0.13 5.22 -21.20
CA GLU A 357 0.13 6.66 -21.09
C GLU A 357 0.87 7.24 -22.30
N PHE A 358 1.52 6.40 -23.12
CA PHE A 358 2.27 6.80 -24.33
C PHE A 358 1.50 6.52 -25.63
N SER A 359 0.29 5.97 -25.54
CA SER A 359 -0.56 5.72 -26.71
C SER A 359 -1.12 7.02 -27.29
N LEU A 360 -1.45 7.03 -28.60
CA LEU A 360 -1.92 8.21 -29.34
C LEU A 360 -3.10 8.95 -28.68
N SER A 361 -3.99 8.23 -28.00
CA SER A 361 -5.14 8.83 -27.29
C SER A 361 -4.76 9.65 -26.06
N PHE A 362 -3.53 9.46 -25.53
CA PHE A 362 -2.99 10.21 -24.40
C PHE A 362 -1.96 11.28 -24.82
N LYS A 363 -1.59 11.35 -26.11
CA LYS A 363 -0.69 12.39 -26.61
C LYS A 363 -1.44 13.71 -26.72
N THR A 364 -1.06 14.69 -25.91
CA THR A 364 -1.55 16.07 -25.98
C THR A 364 -0.50 16.94 -26.65
N GLY A 365 -0.91 17.73 -27.65
CA GLY A 365 -0.06 18.75 -28.29
C GLY A 365 -0.31 20.11 -27.64
N PHE A 366 0.64 21.03 -27.75
CA PHE A 366 0.54 22.36 -27.15
C PHE A 366 -0.03 23.42 -28.10
N GLY A 367 0.05 23.19 -29.42
CA GLY A 367 -0.54 24.08 -30.44
C GLY A 367 -2.06 23.95 -30.55
N ALA A 368 -2.76 25.08 -30.56
CA ALA A 368 -4.22 25.14 -30.75
C ALA A 368 -4.65 24.74 -32.19
N ASP A 369 -3.75 24.89 -33.14
CA ASP A 369 -3.85 24.56 -34.57
C ASP A 369 -2.97 23.37 -34.97
N GLY A 370 -2.32 22.73 -34.00
CA GLY A 370 -1.33 21.69 -34.24
C GLY A 370 -1.93 20.42 -34.83
N ASN A 371 -1.26 19.88 -35.85
CA ASN A 371 -1.62 18.62 -36.48
C ASN A 371 -1.10 17.40 -35.69
N ILE A 372 -1.43 16.18 -36.13
CA ILE A 372 -1.07 14.94 -35.43
C ILE A 372 0.46 14.78 -35.28
N LYS A 373 1.25 15.24 -36.25
CA LYS A 373 2.72 15.15 -36.18
C LYS A 373 3.29 16.13 -35.16
N GLU A 374 2.78 17.36 -35.11
CA GLU A 374 3.19 18.36 -34.12
C GLU A 374 2.83 17.91 -32.71
N ARG A 375 1.62 17.36 -32.52
CA ARG A 375 1.20 16.71 -31.27
C ARG A 375 2.14 15.58 -30.84
N MET A 376 2.63 14.78 -31.79
CA MET A 376 3.59 13.71 -31.48
C MET A 376 4.95 14.26 -31.07
N LEU A 377 5.47 15.26 -31.80
CA LEU A 377 6.75 15.91 -31.51
C LEU A 377 6.73 16.64 -30.17
N ASP A 378 5.64 17.36 -29.87
CA ASP A 378 5.40 18.02 -28.58
C ASP A 378 5.42 17.01 -27.44
N PHE A 379 4.69 15.92 -27.60
CA PHE A 379 4.62 14.86 -26.60
C PHE A 379 6.00 14.21 -26.37
N GLU A 380 6.71 13.87 -27.45
CA GLU A 380 8.05 13.27 -27.38
C GLU A 380 9.09 14.22 -26.78
N SER A 381 8.98 15.52 -27.05
CA SER A 381 9.90 16.53 -26.50
C SER A 381 9.76 16.68 -24.99
N VAL A 382 8.55 16.47 -24.43
CA VAL A 382 8.28 16.61 -22.99
C VAL A 382 8.38 15.29 -22.23
N ARG A 383 7.87 14.19 -22.80
CA ARG A 383 7.81 12.88 -22.14
C ARG A 383 8.97 11.96 -22.52
N GLY A 384 9.73 12.32 -23.54
CA GLY A 384 10.69 11.45 -24.20
C GLY A 384 10.00 10.41 -25.08
N ALA A 385 10.80 9.73 -25.90
CA ALA A 385 10.38 8.47 -26.50
C ALA A 385 10.13 7.44 -25.39
N PHE A 386 9.14 6.55 -25.58
CA PHE A 386 8.75 5.55 -24.59
C PHE A 386 9.94 4.71 -24.12
N ASP A 387 10.78 4.27 -25.06
CA ASP A 387 11.95 3.41 -24.78
C ASP A 387 13.05 4.12 -23.97
N ASN A 388 13.06 5.47 -23.99
CA ASN A 388 14.03 6.30 -23.26
C ASN A 388 13.45 6.94 -22.00
N ASN A 389 12.18 6.65 -21.66
CA ASN A 389 11.58 7.22 -20.47
C ASN A 389 12.19 6.61 -19.19
N GLU A 390 12.66 7.46 -18.27
CA GLU A 390 13.36 7.04 -17.04
C GLU A 390 12.58 6.01 -16.22
N PHE A 391 11.24 6.15 -16.14
CA PHE A 391 10.41 5.17 -15.43
C PHE A 391 10.41 3.81 -16.12
N VAL A 392 10.26 3.79 -17.44
CA VAL A 392 10.22 2.56 -18.25
C VAL A 392 11.56 1.82 -18.15
N VAL A 393 12.67 2.55 -18.31
CA VAL A 393 14.03 2.01 -18.14
C VAL A 393 14.22 1.45 -16.72
N THR A 394 13.73 2.15 -15.69
CA THR A 394 13.81 1.68 -14.30
C THR A 394 13.03 0.39 -14.09
N VAL A 395 11.86 0.22 -14.72
CA VAL A 395 11.06 -1.02 -14.62
C VAL A 395 11.78 -2.18 -15.31
N LEU A 396 12.31 -1.96 -16.52
CA LEU A 396 13.06 -2.99 -17.25
C LEU A 396 14.31 -3.42 -16.49
N LYS A 397 15.09 -2.46 -15.96
CA LYS A 397 16.24 -2.75 -15.11
C LYS A 397 15.84 -3.51 -13.85
N HIS A 398 14.73 -3.13 -13.22
CA HIS A 398 14.22 -3.84 -12.05
C HIS A 398 13.85 -5.30 -12.37
N ILE A 399 13.28 -5.58 -13.55
CA ILE A 399 13.02 -6.96 -14.00
C ILE A 399 14.32 -7.75 -14.13
N GLU A 400 15.35 -7.16 -14.75
CA GLU A 400 16.67 -7.78 -14.91
C GLU A 400 17.34 -8.05 -13.55
N ASP A 401 17.40 -7.04 -12.68
CA ASP A 401 17.99 -7.14 -11.35
C ASP A 401 17.29 -8.22 -10.50
N LYS A 402 15.96 -8.29 -10.57
CA LYS A 402 15.18 -9.29 -9.82
C LYS A 402 15.33 -10.69 -10.38
N ARG A 403 15.48 -10.84 -11.69
CA ARG A 403 15.80 -12.12 -12.32
C ARG A 403 17.17 -12.61 -11.85
N ALA A 404 18.19 -11.76 -11.95
CA ALA A 404 19.55 -12.08 -11.51
C ALA A 404 19.60 -12.46 -10.02
N LEU A 405 18.89 -11.71 -9.16
CA LEU A 405 18.81 -12.00 -7.73
C LEU A 405 18.17 -13.37 -7.44
N GLY A 406 17.09 -13.71 -8.16
CA GLY A 406 16.43 -15.01 -8.01
C GLY A 406 17.32 -16.17 -8.50
N ASP A 407 17.93 -16.02 -9.67
CA ASP A 407 18.79 -17.05 -10.27
C ASP A 407 20.06 -17.28 -9.43
N GLU A 408 20.62 -16.22 -8.85
CA GLU A 408 21.74 -16.28 -7.91
C GLU A 408 21.41 -17.14 -6.68
N LEU A 409 20.30 -16.85 -6.00
CA LEU A 409 19.93 -17.61 -4.80
C LEU A 409 19.57 -19.06 -5.16
N ILE A 410 18.89 -19.30 -6.27
CA ILE A 410 18.59 -20.66 -6.74
C ILE A 410 19.88 -21.43 -7.00
N ALA A 411 20.87 -20.82 -7.67
CA ALA A 411 22.16 -21.46 -7.92
C ALA A 411 22.88 -21.81 -6.61
N ARG A 412 22.88 -20.91 -5.62
CA ARG A 412 23.42 -21.20 -4.28
C ARG A 412 22.70 -22.35 -3.60
N MET A 413 21.36 -22.37 -3.61
CA MET A 413 20.59 -23.44 -2.97
C MET A 413 20.80 -24.79 -3.65
N LYS A 414 20.96 -24.84 -4.98
CA LYS A 414 21.26 -26.09 -5.71
C LYS A 414 22.59 -26.72 -5.27
N GLN A 415 23.59 -25.92 -4.93
CA GLN A 415 24.87 -26.42 -4.40
C GLN A 415 24.74 -27.06 -3.01
N VAL A 416 23.75 -26.62 -2.23
CA VAL A 416 23.43 -27.24 -0.92
C VAL A 416 22.72 -28.56 -1.14
N ASP A 417 21.76 -28.58 -2.07
CA ASP A 417 20.98 -29.77 -2.43
C ASP A 417 21.89 -30.91 -2.91
N SER A 418 22.83 -30.62 -3.81
CA SER A 418 23.80 -31.59 -4.35
C SER A 418 24.82 -32.12 -3.34
N LYS A 419 24.93 -31.50 -2.15
CA LYS A 419 25.83 -31.93 -1.08
C LYS A 419 25.11 -32.74 0.01
N ASN A 420 23.77 -32.69 0.03
CA ASN A 420 22.94 -33.41 0.98
C ASN A 420 22.31 -34.68 0.39
N GLY A 421 22.30 -34.83 -0.94
CA GLY A 421 22.07 -36.09 -1.64
C GLY A 421 23.36 -36.86 -1.83
#